data_AF-A0A1B1TR40-F1
#
_entry.id   AF-A0A1B1TR40-F1
#
_cell.length_a   1.000
_cell.length_b   1.000
_cell.length_c   1.000
_cell.angle_alpha   90.00
_cell.angle_beta   90.00
_cell.angle_gamma   90.00
#
_symmetry.space_group_name_H-M   'P 1'
#
loop_
_entity.id
_entity.type
_entity.pdbx_description
1 polymer ?
#
loop_
_entity_poly.entity_id
_entity_poly.type
_entity_poly.pdbx_seq_one_letter_code
_entity_poly.pdbx_strand_id
1 'polypeptide(L)'
;MFKKQVLMASAVALSLTGQMAIADSTTTLTNFTASPTPVLVSQGDDREADLIDKLDLSAAQRQQIQGIRANYRSQMGAKRAAVQQAKNAMRTLMRNSTTTRNQLEAQHRTITNLRQDLANLHFRQMLDIREVLTPAQRAELAQHMAQKQQSTRFQRWRSWFGWR
;
A
#
# COMPACT_ATOMS: atom_id res chain seq x y z
N MET A 1 23.80 0.02 35.72
CA MET A 1 25.23 0.36 35.54
C MET A 1 26.01 -0.93 35.25
N PHE A 2 26.96 -0.86 34.31
CA PHE A 2 27.99 -1.86 33.97
C PHE A 2 27.63 -3.07 33.08
N LYS A 3 27.71 -2.78 31.77
CA LYS A 3 28.33 -3.53 30.66
C LYS A 3 28.95 -4.90 31.01
N LYS A 4 28.51 -5.93 30.30
CA LYS A 4 29.30 -7.15 30.08
C LYS A 4 30.06 -7.01 28.75
N GLN A 5 31.38 -6.96 28.86
CA GLN A 5 32.31 -7.10 27.75
C GLN A 5 32.57 -8.59 27.53
N VAL A 6 32.51 -9.05 26.29
CA VAL A 6 33.10 -10.32 25.86
C VAL A 6 34.20 -9.98 24.87
N LEU A 7 35.42 -10.32 25.27
CA LEU A 7 36.64 -10.28 24.49
C LEU A 7 36.63 -11.39 23.43
N MET A 8 37.18 -11.06 22.24
CA MET A 8 38.20 -11.80 21.46
C MET A 8 38.05 -13.33 21.33
N ALA A 9 38.35 -13.99 20.22
CA ALA A 9 38.88 -13.68 18.90
C ALA A 9 38.84 -15.04 18.17
N SER A 10 38.82 -15.05 16.83
CA SER A 10 39.60 -16.00 16.02
C SER A 10 39.46 -15.62 14.56
N ALA A 11 40.53 -15.05 14.04
CA ALA A 11 40.78 -14.88 12.64
C ALA A 11 41.05 -16.24 12.00
N VAL A 12 40.47 -16.48 10.83
CA VAL A 12 41.11 -17.32 9.81
C VAL A 12 41.11 -16.52 8.53
N ALA A 13 42.30 -16.01 8.22
CA ALA A 13 42.64 -15.46 6.91
C ALA A 13 42.88 -16.63 5.96
N LEU A 14 42.13 -16.69 4.87
CA LEU A 14 42.54 -17.38 3.66
C LEU A 14 42.63 -16.34 2.56
N SER A 15 43.87 -15.92 2.32
CA SER A 15 44.30 -15.12 1.19
C SER A 15 44.19 -15.92 -0.10
N LEU A 16 43.29 -15.54 -1.00
CA LEU A 16 43.47 -15.81 -2.42
C LEU A 16 43.71 -14.48 -3.14
N THR A 17 44.97 -14.28 -3.51
CA THR A 17 45.45 -13.26 -4.43
C THR A 17 45.02 -13.61 -5.85
N GLY A 18 44.05 -12.89 -6.39
CA GLY A 18 43.77 -12.83 -7.82
C GLY A 18 43.96 -11.39 -8.29
N GLN A 19 45.08 -11.10 -8.95
CA GLN A 19 45.32 -9.80 -9.59
C GLN A 19 44.48 -9.73 -10.87
N MET A 20 43.37 -9.01 -10.82
CA MET A 20 42.65 -8.58 -12.01
C MET A 20 43.12 -7.17 -12.34
N ALA A 21 43.79 -7.03 -13.48
CA ALA A 21 44.19 -5.74 -14.03
C ALA A 21 42.97 -4.83 -14.17
N ILE A 22 43.03 -3.65 -13.54
CA ILE A 22 42.06 -2.59 -13.71
C ILE A 22 42.40 -1.91 -15.04
N ALA A 23 41.67 -2.26 -16.10
CA ALA A 23 41.61 -1.42 -17.29
C ALA A 23 40.79 -0.18 -16.93
N ASP A 24 41.46 0.97 -16.95
CA ASP A 24 40.91 2.29 -16.67
C ASP A 24 39.88 2.64 -17.75
N SER A 25 38.60 2.37 -17.48
CA SER A 25 37.49 2.87 -18.29
C SER A 25 36.88 4.04 -17.56
N THR A 26 37.50 5.21 -17.75
CA THR A 26 36.98 6.53 -17.38
C THR A 26 35.63 6.74 -18.05
N THR A 27 34.58 6.22 -17.42
CA THR A 27 33.20 6.38 -17.89
C THR A 27 32.58 7.44 -17.00
N THR A 28 32.51 8.63 -17.56
CA THR A 28 31.79 9.80 -17.07
C THR A 28 30.52 9.44 -16.30
N LEU A 29 30.49 9.84 -15.04
CA LEU A 29 29.31 9.86 -14.18
C LEU A 29 28.25 10.80 -14.79
N THR A 30 27.34 10.25 -15.58
CA THR A 30 26.07 10.92 -15.86
C THR A 30 25.17 10.74 -14.64
N ASN A 31 25.10 11.79 -13.80
CA ASN A 31 24.10 11.94 -12.77
C ASN A 31 22.70 11.89 -13.39
N PHE A 32 22.07 10.71 -13.40
CA PHE A 32 20.63 10.61 -13.62
C PHE A 32 19.94 11.06 -12.32
N THR A 33 19.69 12.36 -12.20
CA THR A 33 18.67 12.87 -11.29
C THR A 33 17.32 12.34 -11.75
N ALA A 34 16.93 11.18 -11.22
CA ALA A 34 15.57 10.69 -11.32
C ALA A 34 14.67 11.66 -10.53
N SER A 35 13.94 12.50 -11.26
CA SER A 35 12.86 13.30 -10.67
C SER A 35 11.90 12.35 -9.95
N PRO A 36 11.47 12.66 -8.71
CA PRO A 36 10.46 11.85 -8.03
C PRO A 36 9.19 11.90 -8.87
N THR A 37 8.88 10.81 -9.56
CA THR A 37 7.56 10.63 -10.18
C THR A 37 6.52 10.82 -9.09
N PRO A 38 5.54 11.73 -9.26
CA PRO A 38 4.43 11.83 -8.33
C PRO A 38 3.75 10.46 -8.29
N VAL A 39 3.81 9.81 -7.14
CA VAL A 39 3.06 8.59 -6.88
C VAL A 39 1.60 8.98 -7.03
N LEU A 40 1.00 8.64 -8.17
CA LEU A 40 -0.41 8.87 -8.44
C LEU A 40 -1.18 8.13 -7.35
N VAL A 41 -1.68 8.87 -6.37
CA VAL A 41 -2.39 8.34 -5.22
C VAL A 41 -3.63 7.63 -5.78
N SER A 42 -3.66 6.31 -5.65
CA SER A 42 -4.75 5.51 -6.19
C SER A 42 -6.05 5.90 -5.48
N GLN A 43 -7.02 6.38 -6.26
CA GLN A 43 -8.31 6.98 -5.92
C GLN A 43 -9.31 6.11 -5.12
N GLY A 44 -8.81 5.09 -4.42
CA GLY A 44 -9.58 4.18 -3.56
C GLY A 44 -9.78 4.72 -2.15
N ASP A 45 -8.77 5.38 -1.59
CA ASP A 45 -8.77 5.92 -0.21
C ASP A 45 -9.67 7.11 -0.03
N ASP A 46 -9.75 7.92 -1.07
CA ASP A 46 -10.47 9.19 -1.04
C ASP A 46 -11.93 8.93 -0.69
N ARG A 47 -12.49 7.80 -1.12
CA ARG A 47 -13.91 7.49 -0.94
C ARG A 47 -14.34 7.32 0.53
N GLU A 48 -13.46 6.89 1.42
CA GLU A 48 -13.78 6.72 2.84
C GLU A 48 -13.40 7.98 3.63
N ALA A 49 -12.27 8.60 3.28
CA ALA A 49 -11.91 9.93 3.77
C ALA A 49 -13.03 10.95 3.51
N ASP A 50 -13.65 10.89 2.32
CA ASP A 50 -14.77 11.73 1.89
C ASP A 50 -16.02 11.62 2.78
N LEU A 51 -16.24 10.50 3.48
CA LEU A 51 -17.44 10.35 4.32
C LEU A 51 -17.23 10.93 5.72
N ILE A 52 -16.03 10.75 6.25
CA ILE A 52 -15.64 11.25 7.58
C ILE A 52 -15.49 12.77 7.53
N ASP A 53 -14.97 13.31 6.42
CA ASP A 53 -14.76 14.74 6.24
C ASP A 53 -16.08 15.53 6.04
N LYS A 54 -17.21 14.81 5.83
CA LYS A 54 -18.56 15.39 5.76
C LYS A 54 -19.24 15.53 7.11
N LEU A 55 -18.69 14.93 8.16
CA LEU A 55 -19.22 15.06 9.51
C LEU A 55 -18.86 16.44 10.08
N ASP A 56 -19.70 16.96 10.98
CA ASP A 56 -19.37 18.17 11.72
C ASP A 56 -18.32 17.87 12.81
N LEU A 57 -17.05 17.86 12.40
CA LEU A 57 -15.90 17.54 13.26
C LEU A 57 -15.38 18.79 13.96
N SER A 58 -15.09 18.69 15.26
CA SER A 58 -14.36 19.74 15.97
C SER A 58 -12.91 19.86 15.45
N ALA A 59 -12.28 21.01 15.72
CA ALA A 59 -10.88 21.22 15.34
C ALA A 59 -9.95 20.15 15.94
N ALA A 60 -10.17 19.79 17.21
CA ALA A 60 -9.41 18.74 17.89
C ALA A 60 -9.61 17.37 17.23
N GLN A 61 -10.86 17.00 16.92
CA GLN A 61 -11.16 15.74 16.22
C GLN A 61 -10.49 15.67 14.85
N ARG A 62 -10.54 16.75 14.07
CA ARG A 62 -9.88 16.83 12.76
C ARG A 62 -8.37 16.58 12.87
N GLN A 63 -7.71 17.23 13.82
CA GLN A 63 -6.28 17.05 14.03
C GLN A 63 -5.94 15.61 14.44
N GLN A 64 -6.74 15.01 15.33
CA GLN A 64 -6.54 13.64 15.78
C GLN A 64 -6.73 12.63 14.63
N ILE A 65 -7.77 12.82 13.81
CA ILE A 65 -8.04 12.01 12.62
C ILE A 65 -6.91 12.13 11.59
N GLN A 66 -6.37 13.34 11.37
CA GLN A 66 -5.22 13.53 10.48
C GLN A 66 -3.98 12.78 10.99
N GLY A 67 -3.72 12.79 12.29
CA GLY A 67 -2.66 12.00 12.91
C GLY A 67 -2.85 10.50 12.67
N ILE A 68 -4.06 9.98 12.88
CA ILE A 68 -4.40 8.58 12.58
C ILE A 68 -4.14 8.29 11.09
N ARG A 69 -4.64 9.11 10.17
CA ARG A 69 -4.41 8.94 8.72
C ARG A 69 -2.91 8.92 8.37
N ALA A 70 -2.12 9.79 8.98
CA ALA A 70 -0.67 9.84 8.76
C ALA A 70 0.02 8.54 9.19
N ASN A 71 -0.38 7.94 10.32
CA ASN A 71 0.20 6.70 10.83
C ASN A 71 0.01 5.50 9.88
N TYR A 72 -1.12 5.44 9.18
CA TYR A 72 -1.41 4.36 8.22
C TYR A 72 -0.86 4.63 6.81
N ARG A 73 -0.62 5.90 6.45
CA ARG A 73 -0.31 6.34 5.08
C ARG A 73 0.82 5.55 4.43
N SER A 74 1.93 5.36 5.13
CA SER A 74 3.11 4.66 4.61
C SER A 74 2.82 3.19 4.31
N GLN A 75 2.29 2.45 5.30
CA GLN A 75 2.00 1.02 5.19
C GLN A 75 0.98 0.74 4.08
N MET A 76 -0.05 1.57 4.02
CA MET A 76 -1.07 1.49 2.99
C MET A 76 -0.51 1.80 1.60
N GLY A 77 0.32 2.85 1.47
CA GLY A 77 1.01 3.19 0.23
C GLY A 77 1.86 2.03 -0.29
N ALA A 78 2.63 1.40 0.59
CA ALA A 78 3.42 0.22 0.25
C ALA A 78 2.55 -0.97 -0.21
N LYS A 79 1.45 -1.27 0.49
CA LYS A 79 0.52 -2.34 0.07
C LYS A 79 -0.15 -2.05 -1.26
N ARG A 80 -0.52 -0.79 -1.54
CA ARG A 80 -1.05 -0.39 -2.86
C ARG A 80 -0.04 -0.60 -3.97
N ALA A 81 1.21 -0.17 -3.76
CA ALA A 81 2.28 -0.40 -4.73
C ALA A 81 2.45 -1.90 -5.01
N ALA A 82 2.47 -2.73 -3.97
CA ALA A 82 2.55 -4.19 -4.11
C ALA A 82 1.36 -4.78 -4.90
N VAL A 83 0.12 -4.33 -4.64
CA VAL A 83 -1.05 -4.75 -5.41
C VAL A 83 -0.89 -4.40 -6.89
N GLN A 84 -0.41 -3.20 -7.21
CA GLN A 84 -0.23 -2.78 -8.61
C GLN A 84 0.89 -3.57 -9.30
N GLN A 85 2.00 -3.79 -8.62
CA GLN A 85 3.08 -4.64 -9.13
C GLN A 85 2.58 -6.06 -9.41
N ALA A 86 1.83 -6.65 -8.48
CA ALA A 86 1.26 -7.98 -8.67
C ALA A 86 0.26 -8.05 -9.85
N LYS A 87 -0.53 -6.99 -10.06
CA LYS A 87 -1.42 -6.88 -11.23
C LYS A 87 -0.65 -6.74 -12.54
N ASN A 88 0.48 -6.03 -12.55
CA ASN A 88 1.34 -5.93 -13.73
C ASN A 88 1.99 -7.27 -14.06
N ALA A 89 2.49 -7.99 -13.04
CA ALA A 89 3.00 -9.35 -13.23
C ALA A 89 1.92 -10.30 -13.79
N MET A 90 0.68 -10.22 -13.30
CA MET A 90 -0.43 -10.98 -13.87
C MET A 90 -0.67 -10.66 -15.35
N ARG A 91 -0.61 -9.39 -15.76
CA ARG A 91 -0.75 -9.00 -17.17
C ARG A 91 0.37 -9.58 -18.04
N THR A 92 1.60 -9.61 -17.53
CA THR A 92 2.73 -10.24 -18.23
C THR A 92 2.52 -11.74 -18.38
N LEU A 93 2.10 -12.42 -17.30
CA LEU A 93 1.80 -13.85 -17.33
C LEU A 93 0.69 -14.19 -18.34
N MET A 94 -0.39 -13.41 -18.39
CA MET A 94 -1.50 -13.61 -19.33
C MET A 94 -1.11 -13.40 -20.81
N ARG A 95 -0.09 -12.58 -21.10
CA ARG A 95 0.39 -12.33 -22.47
C ARG A 95 1.38 -13.39 -22.95
N ASN A 96 1.96 -14.17 -22.04
CA ASN A 96 2.91 -15.20 -22.38
C ASN A 96 2.16 -16.52 -22.67
N SER A 97 2.30 -17.02 -23.91
CA SER A 97 1.66 -18.24 -24.40
C SER A 97 2.15 -19.52 -23.69
N THR A 98 3.30 -19.49 -23.02
CA THR A 98 3.84 -20.63 -22.28
C THR A 98 3.43 -20.64 -20.80
N THR A 99 2.70 -19.63 -20.33
CA THR A 99 2.26 -19.57 -18.93
C THR A 99 1.24 -20.67 -18.64
N THR A 100 1.48 -21.42 -17.57
CA THR A 100 0.57 -22.47 -17.12
C THR A 100 -0.59 -21.92 -16.29
N ARG A 101 -1.70 -22.66 -16.25
CA ARG A 101 -2.83 -22.38 -15.36
C ARG A 101 -2.40 -22.19 -13.89
N ASN A 102 -1.52 -23.06 -13.40
CA ASN A 102 -1.07 -23.03 -11.99
C ASN A 102 -0.33 -21.72 -11.66
N GLN A 103 0.47 -21.18 -12.59
CA GLN A 103 1.15 -19.89 -12.42
C GLN A 103 0.15 -18.73 -12.34
N LEU A 104 -0.90 -18.75 -13.16
CA LEU A 104 -1.97 -17.74 -13.12
C LEU A 104 -2.75 -17.82 -11.80
N GLU A 105 -3.12 -19.02 -11.36
CA GLU A 105 -3.82 -19.20 -10.08
C GLU A 105 -2.96 -18.74 -8.89
N ALA A 106 -1.67 -19.06 -8.88
CA ALA A 106 -0.74 -18.60 -7.86
C ALA A 106 -0.67 -17.06 -7.83
N GLN A 107 -0.54 -16.42 -8.99
CA GLN A 107 -0.51 -14.96 -9.06
C GLN A 107 -1.85 -14.32 -8.64
N HIS A 108 -2.97 -14.97 -8.94
CA HIS A 108 -4.29 -14.53 -8.49
C HIS A 108 -4.41 -14.57 -6.97
N ARG A 109 -3.91 -15.63 -6.32
CA ARG A 109 -3.85 -15.74 -4.85
C ARG A 109 -3.00 -14.62 -4.26
N THR A 110 -1.83 -14.33 -4.84
CA THR A 110 -0.98 -13.20 -4.41
C THR A 110 -1.74 -11.88 -4.43
N ILE A 111 -2.43 -11.57 -5.53
CA ILE A 111 -3.24 -10.34 -5.66
C ILE A 111 -4.35 -10.31 -4.60
N THR A 112 -5.02 -11.45 -4.39
CA THR A 112 -6.13 -11.57 -3.44
C THR A 112 -5.65 -11.31 -2.01
N ASN A 113 -4.55 -11.94 -1.60
CA ASN A 113 -3.97 -11.76 -0.28
C ASN A 113 -3.53 -10.30 -0.04
N LEU A 114 -2.86 -9.68 -1.01
CA LEU A 114 -2.45 -8.27 -0.90
C LEU A 114 -3.65 -7.31 -0.79
N ARG A 115 -4.76 -7.60 -1.47
CA ARG A 115 -5.99 -6.82 -1.34
C ARG A 115 -6.64 -7.02 0.02
N GLN A 116 -6.63 -8.23 0.55
CA GLN A 116 -7.16 -8.51 1.89
C GLN A 116 -6.34 -7.77 2.96
N ASP A 117 -5.00 -7.80 2.86
CA ASP A 117 -4.11 -7.03 3.75
C ASP A 117 -4.46 -5.54 3.72
N LEU A 118 -4.64 -4.98 2.52
CA LEU A 118 -5.00 -3.57 2.36
C LEU A 118 -6.37 -3.27 2.97
N ALA A 119 -7.37 -4.12 2.74
CA ALA A 119 -8.70 -3.98 3.33
C ALA A 119 -8.65 -4.04 4.88
N ASN A 120 -7.81 -4.92 5.44
CA ASN A 120 -7.61 -5.00 6.88
C ASN A 120 -6.98 -3.72 7.45
N LEU A 121 -6.04 -3.09 6.72
CA LEU A 121 -5.47 -1.79 7.13
C LEU A 121 -6.53 -0.68 7.12
N HIS A 122 -7.34 -0.60 6.07
CA HIS A 122 -8.47 0.34 6.00
C HIS A 122 -9.43 0.15 7.19
N PHE A 123 -9.81 -1.10 7.46
CA PHE A 123 -10.71 -1.41 8.57
C PHE A 123 -10.14 -0.96 9.93
N ARG A 124 -8.85 -1.22 10.20
CA ARG A 124 -8.20 -0.77 11.44
C ARG A 124 -8.17 0.75 11.55
N GLN A 125 -7.78 1.44 10.48
CA GLN A 125 -7.81 2.91 10.43
C GLN A 125 -9.22 3.47 10.69
N MET A 126 -10.25 2.85 10.10
CA MET A 126 -11.65 3.23 10.32
C MET A 126 -12.06 3.04 11.80
N LEU A 127 -11.64 1.95 12.44
CA LEU A 127 -11.90 1.72 13.87
C LEU A 127 -11.24 2.80 14.72
N ASP A 128 -9.96 3.09 14.48
CA ASP A 128 -9.23 4.13 15.22
C ASP A 128 -9.90 5.50 15.08
N ILE A 129 -10.39 5.85 13.87
CA ILE A 129 -11.14 7.10 13.68
C ILE A 129 -12.48 7.05 14.41
N ARG A 130 -13.19 5.92 14.36
CA ARG A 130 -14.48 5.76 15.04
C ARG A 130 -14.37 6.04 16.54
N GLU A 131 -13.26 5.69 17.17
CA GLU A 131 -13.00 5.97 18.59
C GLU A 131 -12.96 7.47 18.92
N VAL A 132 -12.55 8.32 17.96
CA VAL A 132 -12.52 9.79 18.09
C VAL A 132 -13.90 10.43 17.96
N LEU A 133 -14.82 9.78 17.25
CA LEU A 133 -16.15 10.30 16.96
C LEU A 133 -17.11 10.15 18.15
N THR A 134 -18.02 11.11 18.29
CA THR A 134 -19.13 11.02 19.26
C THR A 134 -20.16 9.97 18.84
N PRO A 135 -21.02 9.47 19.76
CA PRO A 135 -22.09 8.56 19.40
C PRO A 135 -23.02 9.08 18.28
N ALA A 136 -23.33 10.38 18.30
CA ALA A 136 -24.16 11.02 17.27
C ALA A 136 -23.47 11.03 15.90
N GLN A 137 -22.20 11.43 15.83
CA GLN A 137 -21.40 11.42 14.60
C GLN A 137 -21.23 10.00 14.03
N ARG A 138 -21.12 8.98 14.90
CA ARG A 138 -21.08 7.57 14.46
C ARG A 138 -22.40 7.14 13.81
N ALA A 139 -23.54 7.60 14.32
CA ALA A 139 -24.84 7.32 13.73
C ALA A 139 -24.99 8.01 12.36
N GLU A 140 -24.55 9.26 12.24
CA GLU A 140 -24.51 10.01 10.97
C GLU A 140 -23.61 9.33 9.94
N LEU A 141 -22.40 8.90 10.35
CA LEU A 141 -21.49 8.14 9.50
C LEU A 141 -22.14 6.85 8.97
N ALA A 142 -22.89 6.13 9.82
CA ALA A 142 -23.61 4.93 9.41
C ALA A 142 -24.69 5.23 8.36
N GLN A 143 -25.39 6.36 8.47
CA GLN A 143 -26.37 6.80 7.47
C GLN A 143 -25.70 7.14 6.14
N HIS A 144 -24.59 7.87 6.15
CA HIS A 144 -23.80 8.17 4.95
C HIS A 144 -23.31 6.89 4.25
N MET A 145 -22.86 5.89 5.02
CA MET A 145 -22.45 4.58 4.47
C MET A 145 -23.62 3.82 3.85
N ALA A 146 -24.79 3.80 4.51
CA ALA A 146 -25.98 3.12 4.00
C ALA A 146 -26.47 3.73 2.66
N GLN A 147 -26.50 5.06 2.56
CA GLN A 147 -26.88 5.77 1.33
C GLN A 147 -25.90 5.45 0.19
N LYS A 148 -24.59 5.43 0.48
CA LYS A 148 -23.58 5.07 -0.51
C LYS A 148 -23.72 3.62 -0.98
N GLN A 149 -24.06 2.69 -0.08
CA GLN A 149 -24.26 1.29 -0.44
C GLN A 149 -25.46 1.10 -1.37
N GLN A 150 -26.55 1.87 -1.20
CA GLN A 150 -27.67 1.87 -2.13
C GLN A 150 -27.25 2.37 -3.52
N SER A 151 -26.48 3.47 -3.59
CA SER A 151 -25.97 4.01 -4.87
C SER A 151 -25.00 3.05 -5.58
N THR A 152 -24.11 2.39 -4.85
CA THR A 152 -23.13 1.44 -5.44
C THR A 152 -23.77 0.12 -5.82
N ARG A 153 -24.78 -0.37 -5.09
CA ARG A 153 -25.60 -1.53 -5.53
C ARG A 153 -26.34 -1.23 -6.83
N PHE A 154 -26.88 -0.02 -6.97
CA PHE A 154 -27.52 0.45 -8.20
C PHE A 154 -26.53 0.53 -9.37
N GLN A 155 -25.30 1.00 -9.12
CA GLN A 155 -24.26 1.14 -10.14
C GLN A 155 -23.64 -0.21 -10.54
N ARG A 156 -23.51 -1.16 -9.60
CA ARG A 156 -23.13 -2.55 -9.90
C ARG A 156 -24.17 -3.27 -10.76
N TRP A 157 -25.46 -3.02 -10.51
CA TRP A 157 -26.56 -3.49 -11.36
C TRP A 157 -26.42 -2.93 -12.79
N ARG A 158 -26.17 -1.63 -12.95
CA ARG A 158 -25.93 -0.99 -14.26
C ARG A 158 -24.69 -1.52 -14.98
N SER A 159 -23.61 -1.84 -14.25
CA SER A 159 -22.39 -2.41 -14.85
C SER A 159 -22.56 -3.84 -15.36
N TRP A 160 -23.57 -4.57 -14.86
CA TRP A 160 -23.91 -5.90 -15.34
C TRP A 160 -24.74 -5.85 -16.64
N PHE A 161 -25.37 -4.72 -16.94
CA PHE A 161 -26.19 -4.48 -18.14
C PHE A 161 -25.51 -3.69 -19.26
N GLY A 162 -24.18 -3.48 -19.20
CA GLY A 162 -23.39 -3.15 -20.39
C GLY A 162 -23.77 -1.85 -21.12
N TRP A 163 -23.83 -0.72 -20.43
CA TRP A 163 -23.78 0.60 -21.07
C TRP A 163 -22.49 1.27 -20.64
N ARG A 164 -21.57 1.41 -21.61
CA ARG A 164 -20.36 2.22 -21.51
C ARG A 164 -20.34 3.19 -22.66
#